data_AF-A0A938K8Z8-F1
#
_entry.id   AF-A0A938K8Z8-F1
#
_cell.length_a   1.000
_cell.length_b   1.000
_cell.length_c   1.000
_cell.angle_alpha   90.00
_cell.angle_beta   90.00
_cell.angle_gamma   90.00
#
_symmetry.space_group_name_H-M   'P 1'
#
loop_
_entity.id
_entity.type
_entity.pdbx_description
1 polymer ?
#
loop_
_entity_poly.entity_id
_entity_poly.type
_entity_poly.pdbx_seq_one_letter_code
_entity_poly.pdbx_strand_id
1 'polypeptide(L)'
;MKPIAVDAMGGDKAPAEIVAGAKQAAAEGIPVLLVGPADLADRGDLELLVATEVIGMDEDPASSVKKKKDSTLVRSAEAVRDGKASAM
;
A
#
# COMPACT_ATOMS: atom_id res chain seq x y z
N MET A 1 1.76 18.42 -2.70
CA MET A 1 1.25 17.74 -1.49
C MET A 1 1.89 16.36 -1.46
N LYS A 2 2.26 15.82 -0.29
CA LYS A 2 2.77 14.43 -0.23
C LYS A 2 1.61 13.45 -0.49
N PRO A 3 1.88 12.27 -1.06
CA PRO A 3 0.83 11.28 -1.31
C PRO A 3 0.33 10.62 -0.03
N ILE A 4 -0.82 9.96 -0.16
CA ILE A 4 -1.31 8.96 0.79
C ILE A 4 -0.79 7.60 0.34
N ALA A 5 -0.10 6.89 1.23
CA ALA A 5 0.31 5.51 0.98
C ALA A 5 -0.90 4.59 1.10
N VAL A 6 -1.12 3.70 0.13
CA VAL A 6 -2.28 2.79 0.13
C VAL A 6 -1.77 1.37 -0.02
N ASP A 7 -2.01 0.54 1.01
CA ASP A 7 -1.73 -0.90 0.95
C ASP A 7 -2.65 -1.56 -0.08
N ALA A 8 -2.10 -1.88 -1.25
CA ALA A 8 -2.85 -2.47 -2.35
C ALA A 8 -3.30 -3.90 -2.05
N MET A 9 -2.71 -4.56 -1.06
CA MET A 9 -2.97 -5.99 -0.76
C MET A 9 -3.91 -6.16 0.44
N GLY A 10 -4.28 -5.07 1.12
CA GLY A 10 -5.17 -5.09 2.27
C GLY A 10 -6.65 -5.11 1.88
N GLY A 11 -7.37 -6.13 2.36
CA GLY A 11 -8.83 -6.22 2.26
C GLY A 11 -9.34 -7.38 1.39
N ASP A 12 -10.59 -7.79 1.61
CA ASP A 12 -11.17 -9.01 1.03
C ASP A 12 -11.22 -9.03 -0.50
N LYS A 13 -11.23 -7.84 -1.12
CA LYS A 13 -11.27 -7.66 -2.59
C LYS A 13 -9.99 -7.04 -3.14
N ALA A 14 -8.92 -7.08 -2.36
CA ALA A 14 -7.61 -6.68 -2.82
C ALA A 14 -7.05 -7.68 -3.86
N PRO A 15 -6.22 -7.23 -4.81
CA PRO A 15 -5.83 -5.83 -5.02
C PRO A 15 -6.81 -4.99 -5.85
N ALA A 16 -7.76 -5.63 -6.53
CA ALA A 16 -8.57 -5.00 -7.58
C ALA A 16 -9.35 -3.76 -7.10
N GLU A 17 -10.11 -3.87 -6.01
CA GLU A 17 -10.94 -2.76 -5.52
C GLU A 17 -10.11 -1.63 -4.92
N ILE A 18 -8.99 -1.97 -4.29
CA ILE A 18 -8.08 -0.96 -3.70
C ILE A 18 -7.44 -0.13 -4.81
N VAL A 19 -6.96 -0.79 -5.87
CA VAL A 19 -6.40 -0.11 -7.04
C VAL A 19 -7.47 0.71 -7.76
N ALA A 20 -8.70 0.21 -7.87
CA ALA A 20 -9.81 0.97 -8.45
C ALA A 20 -10.11 2.26 -7.66
N GLY A 21 -10.21 2.17 -6.33
CA GLY A 21 -10.41 3.34 -5.46
C GLY A 21 -9.23 4.32 -5.50
N ALA A 22 -8.01 3.83 -5.51
CA ALA A 22 -6.80 4.65 -5.64
C ALA A 22 -6.81 5.47 -6.95
N LYS A 23 -7.23 4.87 -8.06
CA LYS A 23 -7.36 5.58 -9.35
C LYS A 23 -8.45 6.65 -9.30
N GLN A 24 -9.57 6.38 -8.64
CA GLN A 24 -10.64 7.37 -8.47
C GLN A 24 -10.14 8.58 -7.65
N ALA A 25 -9.47 8.33 -6.52
CA ALA A 25 -8.88 9.40 -5.69
C ALA A 25 -7.84 10.23 -6.46
N ALA A 26 -6.98 9.58 -7.26
CA ALA A 26 -6.02 10.28 -8.10
C ALA A 26 -6.67 11.12 -9.19
N ALA A 27 -7.78 10.65 -9.79
CA ALA A 27 -8.56 11.42 -10.75
C ALA A 27 -9.19 12.69 -10.13
N GLU A 28 -9.47 12.67 -8.82
CA GLU A 28 -9.92 13.82 -8.05
C GLU A 28 -8.76 14.74 -7.58
N GLY A 29 -7.52 14.42 -7.96
CA GLY A 29 -6.34 15.22 -7.65
C GLY A 29 -5.69 14.91 -6.30
N ILE A 30 -6.08 13.81 -5.64
CA ILE A 30 -5.44 13.33 -4.41
C ILE A 30 -4.21 12.49 -4.80
N PRO A 31 -2.98 12.87 -4.44
CA PRO A 31 -1.81 12.06 -4.80
C PRO A 31 -1.80 10.74 -4.03
N VAL A 32 -1.60 9.63 -4.73
CA VAL A 32 -1.60 8.27 -4.15
C VAL A 32 -0.27 7.57 -4.45
N LEU A 33 0.27 6.89 -3.44
CA LEU A 33 1.39 5.97 -3.55
C LEU A 33 0.87 4.57 -3.22
N LEU A 34 0.75 3.69 -4.22
CA LEU A 34 0.39 2.31 -3.97
C LEU A 34 1.56 1.57 -3.34
N VAL A 35 1.27 0.66 -2.40
CA VAL A 35 2.26 -0.23 -1.80
C VAL A 35 1.84 -1.66 -2.07
N GLY A 36 2.68 -2.42 -2.76
CA GLY A 36 2.30 -3.74 -3.28
C GLY A 36 3.44 -4.45 -4.00
N PRO A 37 3.20 -5.64 -4.54
CA PRO A 37 4.22 -6.41 -5.25
C PRO A 37 4.60 -5.74 -6.58
N ALA A 38 5.77 -6.07 -7.11
CA ALA A 38 6.31 -5.44 -8.32
C ALA A 38 5.45 -5.68 -9.58
N ASP A 39 4.67 -6.76 -9.58
CA ASP A 39 3.74 -7.17 -10.64
C ASP A 39 2.30 -6.70 -10.41
N LEU A 40 2.08 -5.75 -9.48
CA LEU A 40 0.76 -5.17 -9.23
C LEU A 40 0.15 -4.59 -10.52
N ALA A 41 -0.87 -5.28 -11.02
CA ALA A 41 -1.54 -4.96 -12.27
C ALA A 41 -2.51 -3.77 -12.13
N ASP A 42 -2.96 -3.25 -13.27
CA ASP A 42 -4.06 -2.28 -13.40
C ASP A 42 -3.91 -0.94 -12.64
N ARG A 43 -2.71 -0.63 -12.14
CA ARG A 43 -2.42 0.62 -11.42
C ARG A 43 -2.36 1.88 -12.31
N GLY A 44 -2.24 1.72 -13.63
CA GLY A 44 -2.01 2.84 -14.55
C GLY A 44 -0.71 3.59 -14.20
N ASP A 45 -0.77 4.91 -14.14
CA ASP A 45 0.39 5.78 -13.87
C ASP A 45 0.63 6.03 -12.38
N LEU A 46 -0.14 5.41 -11.48
CA LEU A 46 0.04 5.58 -10.04
C LEU A 46 1.42 5.10 -9.60
N GLU A 47 2.10 5.88 -8.75
CA GLU A 47 3.38 5.49 -8.17
C GLU A 47 3.23 4.20 -7.35
N LEU A 48 4.28 3.37 -7.39
CA LEU A 48 4.33 2.10 -6.68
C LEU A 48 5.58 2.03 -5.80
N LEU A 49 5.37 1.85 -4.50
CA LEU A 49 6.37 1.38 -3.55
C LEU A 49 6.31 -0.14 -3.51
N VAL A 50 7.35 -0.80 -4.02
CA VAL A 50 7.40 -2.26 -4.02
C VAL A 50 7.62 -2.79 -2.59
N ALA A 51 6.84 -3.81 -2.26
CA ALA A 51 6.92 -4.63 -1.05
C ALA A 51 6.72 -6.10 -1.44
N THR A 52 7.50 -7.02 -0.85
CA THR A 52 7.48 -8.44 -1.25
C THR A 52 6.72 -9.36 -0.30
N GLU A 53 6.28 -8.85 0.85
CA GLU A 53 5.50 -9.63 1.82
C GLU A 53 4.08 -9.06 2.00
N VAL A 54 3.17 -9.91 2.48
CA VAL A 54 1.84 -9.52 2.95
C VAL A 54 1.62 -10.15 4.32
N ILE A 55 0.98 -9.43 5.24
CA ILE A 55 0.53 -9.99 6.51
C ILE A 55 -0.87 -10.56 6.30
N GLY A 56 -1.02 -11.87 6.43
CA GLY A 56 -2.30 -12.58 6.31
C GLY A 56 -3.22 -12.34 7.50
N MET A 57 -4.51 -12.59 7.30
CA MET A 57 -5.55 -12.41 8.34
C MET A 57 -5.46 -13.42 9.48
N ASP A 58 -4.88 -14.59 9.23
CA ASP A 58 -4.69 -15.68 10.18
C ASP A 58 -3.43 -15.53 11.04
N GLU A 59 -2.62 -14.51 10.77
CA GLU A 59 -1.36 -14.28 11.47
C GLU A 59 -1.53 -13.47 12.77
N ASP A 60 -0.65 -13.74 13.73
CA ASP A 60 -0.58 -12.92 14.95
C ASP A 60 -0.10 -11.49 14.62
N PRO A 61 -0.91 -10.44 14.88
CA PRO A 61 -0.62 -9.09 14.41
C PRO A 61 0.68 -8.53 14.96
N ALA A 62 0.93 -8.73 16.25
CA ALA A 62 2.07 -8.13 16.94
C ALA A 62 3.39 -8.73 16.48
N SER A 63 3.44 -10.05 16.26
CA SER A 63 4.65 -10.72 15.80
C SER A 63 4.87 -10.55 14.29
N SER A 64 3.82 -10.52 13.47
CA SER A 64 3.97 -10.36 12.02
C SER A 64 4.50 -8.99 11.63
N VAL A 65 4.03 -7.90 12.23
CA VAL A 65 4.58 -6.54 12.01
C VAL A 65 6.06 -6.44 12.43
N LYS A 66 6.48 -7.24 13.42
CA LYS A 66 7.89 -7.28 13.86
C LYS A 66 8.77 -8.08 12.91
N LYS A 67 8.27 -9.18 12.34
CA LYS A 67 9.03 -10.11 11.50
C LYS A 67 9.04 -9.71 10.03
N LYS A 68 7.88 -9.37 9.47
CA LYS A 68 7.67 -9.08 8.04
C LYS A 68 7.92 -7.61 7.74
N LYS A 69 9.19 -7.20 7.78
CA LYS A 69 9.59 -5.81 7.58
C LYS A 69 9.35 -5.32 6.15
N ASP A 70 9.27 -6.24 5.18
CA ASP A 70 8.95 -5.90 3.80
C ASP A 70 7.49 -6.18 3.46
N SER A 71 6.60 -6.24 4.48
CA SER A 71 5.17 -6.35 4.25
C SER A 71 4.55 -5.04 3.76
N THR A 72 3.55 -5.13 2.88
CA THR A 72 2.85 -3.95 2.35
C THR A 72 2.38 -3.00 3.44
N LEU A 73 1.79 -3.52 4.51
CA LEU A 73 1.38 -2.73 5.68
C LEU A 73 2.55 -2.00 6.35
N VAL A 74 3.66 -2.70 6.62
CA VAL A 74 4.83 -2.09 7.26
C VAL A 74 5.45 -1.06 6.33
N ARG A 75 5.63 -1.37 5.05
CA ARG A 75 6.23 -0.49 4.05
C ARG A 75 5.40 0.79 3.83
N SER A 76 4.07 0.72 3.90
CA SER A 76 3.19 1.89 3.95
C SER A 76 3.47 2.78 5.17
N ALA A 77 3.62 2.19 6.36
CA ALA A 77 3.96 2.93 7.57
C ALA A 77 5.35 3.58 7.50
N GLU A 78 6.32 2.86 6.94
CA GLU A 78 7.67 3.40 6.70
C GLU A 78 7.65 4.56 5.71
N ALA A 79 6.82 4.51 4.67
CA ALA A 79 6.68 5.63 3.73
C ALA A 79 6.24 6.92 4.44
N VAL A 80 5.33 6.82 5.42
CA VAL A 80 4.93 7.97 6.25
C VAL A 80 6.06 8.40 7.19
N ARG A 81 6.68 7.46 7.92
CA ARG A 81 7.80 7.72 8.83
C ARG A 81 8.96 8.45 8.13
N ASP A 82 9.31 7.99 6.93
CA ASP A 82 10.43 8.51 6.14
C ASP A 82 10.04 9.77 5.35
N GLY A 83 8.80 10.24 5.48
CA GLY A 83 8.30 11.46 4.85
C GLY A 83 8.08 11.34 3.34
N LYS A 84 7.99 10.13 2.79
CA LYS A 84 7.60 9.87 1.40
C LYS A 84 6.09 10.02 1.20
N ALA A 85 5.30 9.70 2.22
CA ALA A 85 3.85 9.92 2.29
C ALA A 85 3.49 10.81 3.49
N SER A 86 2.30 11.42 3.48
CA SER A 86 1.78 12.19 4.62
C SER A 86 0.84 11.40 5.52
N ALA A 87 0.23 10.34 4.99
CA ALA A 87 -0.60 9.40 5.73
C ALA A 87 -0.58 8.03 5.02
N MET A 88 -1.14 7.02 5.68
CA MET A 88 -1.37 5.68 5.17
C MET A 88 -2.77 5.19 5.54
#